data_AF-A0A1A0VF54-F1
#
_entry.id   AF-A0A1A0VF54-F1
#
_cell.length_a   1.000
_cell.length_b   1.000
_cell.length_c   1.000
_cell.angle_alpha   90.00
_cell.angle_beta   90.00
_cell.angle_gamma   90.00
#
_symmetry.space_group_name_H-M   'P 1'
#
loop_
_entity.id
_entity.type
_entity.pdbx_description
1 polymer ?
#
loop_
_entity_poly.entity_id
_entity_poly.type
_entity_poly.pdbx_seq_one_letter_code
_entity_poly.pdbx_strand_id
1 'polypeptide(L)'
;MNHSRIAVLSAATIVAALGLCGCSSSDEHPAKRSHPTTSAVSTTMPAAPPAAPLPAPEVLTGVLDRLADVNVPGADKVVLVEQGTADDAAALDKFGRALADNGFMPLTFEATDLAFSQTEPKNVVATVKATAGGEHSDRTFSFPMEFTPHGDGWQLTRHTADMLLVMGAGAEASTPPAPTPPR
;
A
#
# COMPACT_ATOMS: atom_id res chain seq x y z
N MET A 1 52.01 2.13 11.91
CA MET A 1 51.72 3.31 11.08
C MET A 1 50.47 3.95 11.63
N ASN A 2 50.67 5.11 12.25
CA ASN A 2 49.67 5.94 12.89
C ASN A 2 48.87 6.64 11.79
N HIS A 3 47.58 6.92 12.00
CA HIS A 3 46.97 8.25 11.86
C HIS A 3 45.55 8.22 12.45
N SER A 4 45.42 8.71 13.68
CA SER A 4 44.15 9.22 14.21
C SER A 4 43.79 10.53 13.51
N ARG A 5 42.50 10.72 13.19
CA ARG A 5 41.86 12.04 13.27
C ARG A 5 40.44 11.89 13.81
N ILE A 6 40.26 12.46 14.99
CA ILE A 6 38.99 12.74 15.65
C ILE A 6 38.39 14.00 15.00
N ALA A 7 37.08 14.01 14.80
CA ALA A 7 36.29 15.23 14.67
C ALA A 7 35.02 15.09 15.51
N VAL A 8 34.97 15.88 16.58
CA VAL A 8 33.82 16.23 17.43
C VAL A 8 33.21 17.52 16.87
N LEU A 9 31.92 17.79 17.17
CA LEU A 9 31.11 19.04 17.06
C LEU A 9 29.84 18.76 16.21
N SER A 10 28.59 19.10 16.57
CA SER A 10 28.04 19.89 17.67
C SER A 10 26.53 19.62 17.80
N ALA A 11 25.99 19.88 19.00
CA ALA A 11 24.58 19.85 19.35
C ALA A 11 23.76 20.97 18.70
N ALA A 12 22.46 20.71 18.47
CA ALA A 12 21.44 21.74 18.36
C ALA A 12 20.13 21.24 19.01
N THR A 13 19.78 21.87 20.13
CA THR A 13 18.52 21.73 20.88
C THR A 13 17.45 22.64 20.28
N ILE A 14 16.25 22.14 20.01
CA ILE A 14 15.03 22.98 20.06
C ILE A 14 13.87 22.16 20.67
N VAL A 15 13.42 22.64 21.82
CA VAL A 15 12.20 22.26 22.52
C VAL A 15 11.03 23.06 21.93
N ALA A 16 9.89 22.42 21.73
CA ALA A 16 8.60 23.11 21.74
C ALA A 16 7.52 22.16 22.30
N ALA A 17 7.32 22.24 23.62
CA ALA A 17 6.12 21.75 24.27
C ALA A 17 5.01 22.80 24.10
N LEU A 18 3.87 22.40 23.54
CA LEU A 18 2.65 23.20 23.56
C LEU A 18 1.70 22.57 24.59
N GLY A 19 1.85 23.02 25.83
CA GLY A 19 0.79 22.96 26.82
C GLY A 19 -0.07 24.21 26.69
N LEU A 20 -1.38 24.02 26.64
CA LEU A 20 -2.36 25.07 26.94
C LEU A 20 -3.34 24.50 27.96
N CYS A 21 -3.09 24.82 29.22
CA CYS A 21 -4.10 24.77 30.27
C CYS A 21 -5.07 25.94 30.10
N GLY A 22 -6.36 25.65 30.26
CA GLY A 22 -7.21 26.28 31.27
C GLY A 22 -7.62 27.74 31.10
N CYS A 23 -8.93 27.95 30.96
CA CYS A 23 -9.74 29.02 31.55
C CYS A 23 -11.20 28.51 31.49
N SER A 24 -12.12 28.72 32.42
CA SER A 24 -12.16 29.22 33.79
C SER A 24 -13.58 28.86 34.28
N SER A 25 -13.72 28.69 35.58
CA SER A 25 -14.96 28.37 36.29
C SER A 25 -16.09 29.39 36.09
N SER A 26 -17.30 28.89 36.36
CA SER A 26 -18.38 29.51 37.16
C SER A 26 -19.67 29.91 36.45
N ASP A 27 -20.75 29.34 37.00
CA ASP A 27 -21.97 30.00 37.48
C ASP A 27 -23.29 29.62 36.79
N GLU A 28 -24.13 28.95 37.60
CA GLU A 28 -25.53 28.68 37.36
C GLU A 28 -26.40 29.90 37.71
N HIS A 29 -27.21 30.36 36.74
CA HIS A 29 -28.59 30.91 36.89
C HIS A 29 -28.79 32.34 37.52
N PRO A 30 -29.92 33.04 37.32
CA PRO A 30 -30.75 33.37 36.14
C PRO A 30 -30.90 34.89 35.86
N ALA A 31 -31.47 35.23 34.69
CA ALA A 31 -32.69 36.06 34.52
C ALA A 31 -32.67 36.95 33.26
N LYS A 32 -33.75 36.77 32.46
CA LYS A 32 -34.46 37.78 31.65
C LYS A 32 -33.63 38.76 30.79
N ARG A 33 -33.63 38.54 29.48
CA ARG A 33 -34.15 39.54 28.52
C ARG A 33 -34.53 38.92 27.18
N SER A 34 -35.77 39.14 26.77
CA SER A 34 -36.32 38.76 25.48
C SER A 34 -35.68 39.58 24.36
N HIS A 35 -35.08 38.91 23.38
CA HIS A 35 -34.76 39.45 22.06
C HIS A 35 -34.95 38.32 21.04
N PRO A 36 -35.78 38.46 20.00
CA PRO A 36 -35.76 37.51 18.88
C PRO A 36 -34.47 37.78 18.09
N THR A 37 -33.38 37.13 18.50
CA THR A 37 -32.21 36.97 17.63
C THR A 37 -32.66 36.04 16.50
N THR A 38 -32.74 36.61 15.31
CA THR A 38 -32.85 35.88 14.05
C THR A 38 -31.74 34.85 14.03
N SER A 39 -32.11 33.58 14.14
CA SER A 39 -31.22 32.46 13.87
C SER A 39 -30.82 32.56 12.40
N ALA A 40 -29.66 33.16 12.12
CA ALA A 40 -28.98 32.93 10.87
C ALA A 40 -28.60 31.45 10.87
N VAL A 41 -29.43 30.63 10.24
CA VAL A 41 -29.08 29.27 9.86
C VAL A 41 -27.86 29.39 8.98
N SER A 42 -26.69 29.05 9.53
CA SER A 42 -25.52 28.71 8.74
C SER A 42 -25.94 27.57 7.83
N THR A 43 -26.27 27.92 6.60
CA THR A 43 -26.46 26.96 5.53
C THR A 43 -25.11 26.30 5.35
N THR A 44 -24.99 25.07 5.84
CA THR A 44 -23.89 24.17 5.52
C THR A 44 -23.82 24.11 4.00
N MET A 45 -22.76 24.68 3.42
CA MET A 45 -22.49 24.53 1.99
C MET A 45 -22.45 23.03 1.67
N PRO A 46 -23.06 22.59 0.55
CA PRO A 46 -22.88 21.24 0.05
C PRO A 46 -21.39 20.95 -0.10
N ALA A 47 -20.95 19.80 0.43
CA ALA A 47 -19.61 19.29 0.21
C ALA A 47 -19.29 19.28 -1.29
N ALA A 48 -18.05 19.63 -1.64
CA ALA A 48 -17.58 19.69 -3.02
C ALA A 48 -17.83 18.36 -3.76
N PRO A 49 -18.05 18.39 -5.10
CA PRO A 49 -18.17 17.18 -5.92
C PRO A 49 -16.98 16.25 -5.69
N PRO A 50 -17.18 14.92 -5.83
CA PRO A 50 -16.23 13.93 -5.35
C PRO A 50 -14.84 14.13 -5.95
N ALA A 51 -13.84 13.73 -5.15
CA ALA A 51 -12.52 13.34 -5.62
C ALA A 51 -12.61 12.54 -6.93
N ALA A 52 -11.55 12.56 -7.74
CA ALA A 52 -11.47 11.82 -9.01
C ALA A 52 -12.18 10.45 -8.92
N PRO A 53 -12.86 9.96 -9.97
CA PRO A 53 -13.55 8.69 -9.90
C PRO A 53 -12.57 7.56 -9.53
N LEU A 54 -13.05 6.57 -8.77
CA LEU A 54 -12.28 5.36 -8.52
C LEU A 54 -11.94 4.67 -9.86
N PRO A 55 -10.75 4.04 -9.97
CA PRO A 55 -10.39 3.29 -11.16
C PRO A 55 -11.31 2.08 -11.33
N ALA A 56 -11.41 1.59 -12.57
CA ALA A 56 -12.06 0.30 -12.82
C ALA A 56 -11.18 -0.83 -12.20
N PRO A 57 -11.78 -1.88 -11.60
CA PRO A 57 -11.04 -2.98 -11.00
C PRO A 57 -10.00 -3.61 -11.93
N GLU A 58 -10.31 -3.71 -13.22
CA GLU A 58 -9.49 -4.33 -14.25
C GLU A 58 -8.18 -3.58 -14.48
N VAL A 59 -8.18 -2.26 -14.22
CA VAL A 59 -6.96 -1.45 -14.30
C VAL A 59 -5.99 -1.85 -13.19
N LEU A 60 -6.48 -2.17 -12.00
CA LEU A 60 -5.65 -2.59 -10.87
C LEU A 60 -5.19 -4.04 -11.04
N THR A 61 -6.07 -4.95 -11.46
CA THR A 61 -5.68 -6.34 -11.72
C THR A 61 -4.69 -6.45 -12.86
N GLY A 62 -4.77 -5.59 -13.88
CA GLY A 62 -3.78 -5.54 -14.96
C GLY A 62 -2.35 -5.24 -14.50
N VAL A 63 -2.17 -4.49 -13.40
CA VAL A 63 -0.85 -4.30 -12.76
C VAL A 63 -0.33 -5.64 -12.22
N LEU A 64 -1.20 -6.40 -11.55
CA LEU A 64 -0.86 -7.68 -10.94
C LEU A 64 -0.62 -8.77 -11.98
N ASP A 65 -1.44 -8.82 -13.03
CA ASP A 65 -1.27 -9.72 -14.17
C ASP A 65 0.13 -9.53 -14.77
N ARG A 66 0.53 -8.27 -15.02
CA ARG A 66 1.84 -7.96 -15.60
C ARG A 66 3.00 -8.22 -14.64
N LEU A 67 2.80 -8.08 -13.32
CA LEU A 67 3.79 -8.47 -12.31
C LEU A 67 3.98 -10.00 -12.27
N ALA A 68 2.89 -10.77 -12.36
CA ALA A 68 2.90 -12.22 -12.31
C ALA A 68 3.34 -12.89 -13.63
N ASP A 69 3.22 -12.20 -14.77
CA ASP A 69 3.56 -12.74 -16.08
C ASP A 69 5.07 -13.06 -16.21
N VAL A 70 5.40 -14.33 -16.41
CA VAL A 70 6.78 -14.81 -16.60
C VAL A 70 7.41 -14.35 -17.91
N ASN A 71 6.60 -13.90 -18.88
CA ASN A 71 7.06 -13.44 -20.18
C ASN A 71 7.45 -11.96 -20.18
N VAL A 72 7.10 -11.22 -19.12
CA VAL A 72 7.50 -9.82 -18.95
C VAL A 72 8.82 -9.79 -18.17
N PRO A 73 9.91 -9.24 -18.74
CA PRO A 73 11.19 -9.10 -18.04
C PRO A 73 11.09 -8.21 -16.79
N GLY A 74 11.90 -8.50 -15.79
CA GLY A 74 11.87 -7.81 -14.50
C GLY A 74 12.17 -6.32 -14.63
N ALA A 75 13.06 -5.95 -15.54
CA ALA A 75 13.36 -4.56 -15.89
C ALA A 75 12.12 -3.81 -16.40
N ASP A 76 11.20 -4.50 -17.06
CA ASP A 76 9.94 -3.92 -17.53
C ASP A 76 8.86 -3.93 -16.44
N LYS A 77 9.01 -4.76 -15.39
CA LYS A 77 8.11 -4.82 -14.23
C LYS A 77 8.38 -3.73 -13.18
N VAL A 78 9.58 -3.17 -13.12
CA VAL A 78 9.95 -2.16 -12.10
C VAL A 78 9.00 -0.96 -12.10
N VAL A 79 8.49 -0.57 -13.27
CA VAL A 79 7.54 0.55 -13.43
C VAL A 79 6.13 0.26 -12.89
N LEU A 80 5.85 -0.97 -12.48
CA LEU A 80 4.58 -1.37 -11.87
C LEU A 80 4.62 -1.25 -10.34
N VAL A 81 5.79 -0.97 -9.78
CA VAL A 81 6.00 -0.82 -8.35
C VAL A 81 6.41 0.62 -8.07
N GLU A 82 5.75 1.22 -7.09
CA GLU A 82 6.09 2.55 -6.61
C GLU A 82 7.55 2.58 -6.11
N GLN A 83 8.31 3.57 -6.59
CA GLN A 83 9.76 3.66 -6.36
C GLN A 83 10.52 2.39 -6.80
N GLY A 84 10.01 1.64 -7.77
CA GLY A 84 10.72 0.49 -8.34
C GLY A 84 11.99 0.92 -9.07
N THR A 85 13.06 0.17 -8.85
CA THR A 85 14.40 0.46 -9.39
C THR A 85 14.95 -0.73 -10.17
N ALA A 86 16.04 -0.51 -10.91
CA ALA A 86 16.74 -1.59 -11.61
C ALA A 86 17.21 -2.72 -10.67
N ASP A 87 17.47 -2.41 -9.40
CA ASP A 87 17.89 -3.38 -8.40
C ASP A 87 16.76 -4.37 -8.03
N ASP A 88 15.49 -3.96 -8.22
CA ASP A 88 14.32 -4.81 -7.95
C ASP A 88 14.04 -5.82 -9.08
N ALA A 89 14.59 -5.59 -10.28
CA ALA A 89 14.24 -6.35 -11.49
C ALA A 89 14.42 -7.86 -11.30
N ALA A 90 15.55 -8.29 -10.72
CA ALA A 90 15.84 -9.70 -10.50
C ALA A 90 14.86 -10.35 -9.50
N ALA A 91 14.44 -9.61 -8.46
CA ALA A 91 13.47 -10.09 -7.48
C ALA A 91 12.07 -10.23 -8.10
N LEU A 92 11.65 -9.26 -8.93
CA LEU A 92 10.37 -9.28 -9.64
C LEU A 92 10.29 -10.41 -10.67
N ASP A 93 11.37 -10.69 -11.39
CA ASP A 93 11.46 -11.86 -12.29
C ASP A 93 11.37 -13.17 -11.53
N LYS A 94 12.03 -13.23 -10.38
CA LYS A 94 12.02 -14.40 -9.52
C LYS A 94 10.64 -14.66 -8.93
N PHE A 95 9.90 -13.62 -8.56
CA PHE A 95 8.53 -13.73 -8.07
C PHE A 95 7.60 -14.41 -9.09
N GLY A 96 7.58 -13.92 -10.34
CA GLY A 96 6.74 -14.53 -11.40
C GLY A 96 7.10 -15.99 -11.66
N ARG A 97 8.41 -16.31 -11.73
CA ARG A 97 8.88 -17.70 -11.89
C ARG A 97 8.50 -18.57 -10.68
N ALA A 98 8.66 -18.07 -9.46
CA ALA A 98 8.26 -18.81 -8.27
C ALA A 98 6.77 -19.14 -8.27
N LEU A 99 5.90 -18.22 -8.71
CA LEU A 99 4.47 -18.53 -8.89
C LEU A 99 4.25 -19.67 -9.88
N ALA A 100 4.93 -19.66 -11.03
CA ALA A 100 4.85 -20.72 -12.03
C ALA A 100 5.39 -22.06 -11.50
N ASP A 101 6.59 -22.06 -10.94
CA ASP A 101 7.29 -23.26 -10.44
C ASP A 101 6.54 -23.93 -9.28
N ASN A 102 5.83 -23.15 -8.47
CA ASN A 102 5.00 -23.66 -7.37
C ASN A 102 3.56 -24.03 -7.81
N GLY A 103 3.29 -24.03 -9.13
CA GLY A 103 2.01 -24.48 -9.68
C GLY A 103 0.85 -23.53 -9.39
N PHE A 104 1.12 -22.23 -9.21
CA PHE A 104 0.06 -21.22 -9.08
C PHE A 104 -0.51 -20.77 -10.43
N MET A 105 0.04 -21.27 -11.55
CA MET A 105 -0.40 -20.94 -12.91
C MET A 105 -1.46 -21.94 -13.43
N PRO A 106 -2.49 -21.48 -14.15
CA PRO A 106 -2.82 -20.08 -14.41
C PRO A 106 -3.30 -19.36 -13.14
N LEU A 107 -2.88 -18.10 -12.98
CA LEU A 107 -3.23 -17.24 -11.87
C LEU A 107 -4.17 -16.15 -12.37
N THR A 108 -5.31 -15.96 -11.73
CA THR A 108 -6.29 -14.92 -12.08
C THR A 108 -6.55 -14.02 -10.89
N PHE A 109 -6.72 -12.72 -11.14
CA PHE A 109 -7.01 -11.73 -10.10
C PHE A 109 -8.39 -11.11 -10.26
N GLU A 110 -9.05 -10.85 -9.14
CA GLU A 110 -10.29 -10.07 -9.05
C GLU A 110 -10.10 -9.01 -7.96
N ALA A 111 -10.42 -7.75 -8.25
CA ALA A 111 -10.35 -6.67 -7.27
C ALA A 111 -11.77 -6.23 -6.88
N THR A 112 -12.04 -6.22 -5.58
CA THR A 112 -13.32 -5.79 -5.00
C THR A 112 -13.08 -4.74 -3.91
N ASP A 113 -14.16 -4.13 -3.43
CA ASP A 113 -14.13 -3.21 -2.28
C ASP A 113 -13.17 -2.02 -2.47
N LEU A 114 -13.08 -1.51 -3.70
CA LEU A 114 -12.22 -0.37 -4.04
C LEU A 114 -12.67 0.86 -3.25
N ALA A 115 -11.71 1.51 -2.60
CA ALA A 115 -11.91 2.77 -1.90
C ALA A 115 -10.63 3.62 -1.94
N PHE A 116 -10.78 4.94 -1.85
CA PHE A 116 -9.64 5.82 -1.61
C PHE A 116 -9.03 5.51 -0.24
N SER A 117 -7.69 5.49 -0.20
CA SER A 117 -6.94 5.30 1.03
C SER A 117 -7.24 6.44 2.02
N GLN A 118 -7.44 6.10 3.28
CA GLN A 118 -7.70 7.09 4.34
C GLN A 118 -6.43 7.81 4.81
N THR A 119 -5.26 7.23 4.54
CA THR A 119 -3.96 7.78 4.92
C THR A 119 -3.26 8.48 3.77
N GLU A 120 -3.45 8.00 2.53
CA GLU A 120 -2.84 8.54 1.32
C GLU A 120 -3.94 8.92 0.30
N PRO A 121 -4.43 10.17 0.27
CA PRO A 121 -5.68 10.53 -0.42
C PRO A 121 -5.74 10.27 -1.94
N LYS A 122 -4.60 9.97 -2.58
CA LYS A 122 -4.52 9.62 -4.01
C LYS A 122 -4.48 8.12 -4.25
N ASN A 123 -4.13 7.33 -3.25
CA ASN A 123 -4.03 5.90 -3.36
C ASN A 123 -5.42 5.26 -3.30
N VAL A 124 -5.52 4.07 -3.88
CA VAL A 124 -6.70 3.23 -3.84
C VAL A 124 -6.35 1.93 -3.16
N VAL A 125 -7.14 1.56 -2.16
CA VAL A 125 -7.08 0.26 -1.52
C VAL A 125 -8.15 -0.62 -2.16
N ALA A 126 -7.80 -1.87 -2.42
CA ALA A 126 -8.72 -2.88 -2.93
C ALA A 126 -8.48 -4.22 -2.22
N THR A 127 -9.55 -5.00 -2.03
CA THR A 127 -9.43 -6.41 -1.70
C THR A 127 -9.15 -7.18 -2.98
N VAL A 128 -7.99 -7.82 -3.09
CA VAL A 128 -7.62 -8.59 -4.27
C VAL A 128 -7.70 -10.07 -3.96
N LYS A 129 -8.56 -10.78 -4.70
CA LYS A 129 -8.64 -12.24 -4.71
C LYS A 129 -7.78 -12.79 -5.85
N ALA A 130 -6.82 -13.65 -5.52
CA ALA A 130 -6.03 -14.42 -6.46
C ALA A 130 -6.50 -15.88 -6.46
N THR A 131 -6.78 -16.44 -7.63
CA THR A 131 -7.21 -17.83 -7.82
C THR A 131 -6.16 -18.57 -8.64
N ALA A 132 -5.62 -19.65 -8.09
CA ALA A 132 -4.44 -20.32 -8.63
C ALA A 132 -4.76 -21.74 -9.11
N GLY A 133 -4.43 -22.03 -10.37
CA GLY A 133 -4.81 -23.28 -11.03
C GLY A 133 -6.13 -23.17 -11.82
N GLY A 134 -6.61 -21.95 -12.06
CA GLY A 134 -7.79 -21.66 -12.88
C GLY A 134 -9.12 -21.57 -12.13
N GLU A 135 -10.20 -21.31 -12.86
CA GLU A 135 -11.51 -20.93 -12.33
C GLU A 135 -12.18 -22.00 -11.44
N HIS A 136 -11.83 -23.27 -11.62
CA HIS A 136 -12.35 -24.40 -10.83
C HIS A 136 -11.41 -24.80 -9.68
N SER A 137 -10.38 -24.01 -9.40
CA SER A 137 -9.45 -24.29 -8.31
C SER A 137 -10.00 -23.82 -6.97
N ASP A 138 -9.83 -24.64 -5.94
CA ASP A 138 -10.15 -24.27 -4.56
C ASP A 138 -9.04 -23.43 -3.91
N ARG A 139 -7.91 -23.25 -4.61
CA ARG A 139 -6.74 -22.51 -4.13
C ARG A 139 -6.91 -21.02 -4.40
N THR A 140 -7.58 -20.36 -3.47
CA THR A 140 -7.82 -18.91 -3.50
C THR A 140 -7.14 -18.20 -2.33
N PHE A 141 -6.67 -16.99 -2.57
CA PHE A 141 -6.09 -16.12 -1.55
C PHE A 141 -6.67 -14.72 -1.70
N SER A 142 -6.94 -14.04 -0.59
CA SER A 142 -7.45 -12.67 -0.63
C SER A 142 -6.63 -11.79 0.29
N PHE A 143 -6.18 -10.65 -0.23
CA PHE A 143 -5.35 -9.70 0.52
C PHE A 143 -5.75 -8.26 0.20
N PRO A 144 -5.72 -7.35 1.19
CA PRO A 144 -5.80 -5.94 0.91
C PRO A 144 -4.52 -5.50 0.19
N MET A 145 -4.68 -4.77 -0.92
CA MET A 145 -3.59 -4.19 -1.69
C MET A 145 -3.83 -2.70 -1.86
N GLU A 146 -2.76 -1.92 -1.83
CA GLU A 146 -2.82 -0.48 -2.07
C GLU A 146 -2.07 -0.12 -3.35
N PHE A 147 -2.71 0.72 -4.16
CA PHE A 147 -2.22 1.17 -5.45
C PHE A 147 -2.10 2.69 -5.47
N THR A 148 -1.09 3.19 -6.14
CA THR A 148 -0.84 4.63 -6.31
C THR A 148 -0.94 5.01 -7.80
N PRO A 149 -1.53 6.17 -8.14
CA PRO A 149 -1.61 6.62 -9.52
C PRO A 149 -0.23 7.00 -10.05
N HIS A 150 0.09 6.59 -11.28
CA HIS A 150 1.35 6.90 -11.94
C HIS A 150 1.13 7.18 -13.43
N GLY A 151 1.28 8.45 -13.83
CA GLY A 151 0.92 8.90 -15.18
C GLY A 151 -0.57 8.65 -15.44
N ASP A 152 -0.87 7.96 -16.54
CA ASP A 152 -2.23 7.53 -16.90
C ASP A 152 -2.59 6.13 -16.36
N GLY A 153 -1.70 5.52 -15.58
CA GLY A 153 -1.84 4.16 -15.05
C GLY A 153 -1.72 4.08 -13.53
N TRP A 154 -1.49 2.87 -13.06
CA TRP A 154 -1.40 2.54 -11.64
C TRP A 154 -0.17 1.69 -11.33
N GLN A 155 0.34 1.85 -10.12
CA GLN A 155 1.41 1.06 -9.55
C GLN A 155 0.94 0.43 -8.25
N LEU A 156 1.53 -0.71 -7.90
CA LEU A 156 1.45 -1.24 -6.55
C LEU A 156 2.33 -0.37 -5.64
N THR A 157 1.83 0.01 -4.47
CA THR A 157 2.67 0.75 -3.50
C THR A 157 3.90 -0.06 -3.11
N ARG A 158 4.98 0.63 -2.72
CA ARG A 158 6.22 -0.05 -2.32
C ARG A 158 5.97 -1.03 -1.18
N HIS A 159 5.18 -0.60 -0.21
CA HIS A 159 4.81 -1.40 0.95
C HIS A 159 4.10 -2.71 0.56
N THR A 160 3.09 -2.65 -0.31
CA THR A 160 2.39 -3.85 -0.76
C THR A 160 3.31 -4.74 -1.60
N ALA A 161 4.15 -4.17 -2.48
CA ALA A 161 5.09 -4.93 -3.29
C ALA A 161 6.11 -5.71 -2.42
N ASP A 162 6.65 -5.09 -1.39
CA ASP A 162 7.57 -5.74 -0.45
C ASP A 162 6.92 -6.94 0.25
N MET A 163 5.66 -6.80 0.68
CA MET A 163 4.91 -7.91 1.26
C MET A 163 4.73 -9.08 0.30
N LEU A 164 4.39 -8.81 -0.98
CA LEU A 164 4.26 -9.86 -2.00
C LEU A 164 5.59 -10.58 -2.26
N LEU A 165 6.69 -9.81 -2.35
CA LEU A 165 8.02 -10.37 -2.60
C LEU A 165 8.49 -11.26 -1.44
N VAL A 166 8.23 -10.87 -0.19
CA VAL A 166 8.52 -11.71 0.98
C VAL A 166 7.72 -13.01 0.97
N MET A 167 6.43 -12.96 0.60
CA MET A 167 5.61 -14.17 0.47
C MET A 167 6.10 -15.09 -0.64
N GLY A 168 6.49 -14.54 -1.80
CA GLY A 168 7.09 -15.30 -2.89
C GLY A 168 8.44 -15.94 -2.53
N ALA A 169 9.28 -15.22 -1.77
CA ALA A 169 10.56 -15.74 -1.30
C ALA A 169 10.40 -16.90 -0.28
N GLY A 170 9.36 -16.88 0.54
CA GLY A 170 9.06 -17.95 1.50
C GLY A 170 8.69 -19.29 0.85
N ALA A 171 8.14 -19.28 -0.37
CA ALA A 171 7.81 -20.49 -1.11
C ALA A 171 9.04 -21.31 -1.53
N GLU A 172 10.21 -20.66 -1.72
CA GLU A 172 11.44 -21.35 -2.11
C GLU A 172 12.17 -22.03 -0.96
N ALA A 173 12.01 -21.57 0.28
CA ALA A 173 12.69 -22.15 1.45
C ALA A 173 12.19 -23.57 1.81
N SER A 174 11.16 -24.07 1.12
CA SER A 174 10.53 -25.36 1.36
C SER A 174 11.02 -26.50 0.46
N THR A 175 12.04 -26.31 -0.39
CA THR A 175 12.65 -27.45 -1.09
C THR A 175 13.34 -28.39 -0.08
N PRO A 176 12.93 -29.67 0.03
CA PRO A 176 13.61 -30.62 0.90
C PRO A 176 15.07 -30.81 0.45
N PRO A 177 16.04 -30.97 1.37
CA PRO A 177 17.39 -31.35 0.99
C PRO A 177 17.35 -32.69 0.24
N ALA A 178 18.05 -32.76 -0.89
CA ALA A 178 18.16 -33.97 -1.70
C ALA A 178 18.64 -35.17 -0.84
N PRO A 179 18.07 -36.38 -1.03
CA PRO A 179 18.52 -37.55 -0.27
C PRO A 179 19.97 -37.88 -0.63
N THR A 180 20.84 -37.89 0.37
CA THR A 180 22.24 -38.34 0.25
C THR A 180 22.27 -39.79 -0.25
N PRO A 181 23.04 -40.13 -1.30
CA PRO A 181 23.17 -41.52 -1.75
C PRO A 181 23.84 -42.38 -0.67
N PRO A 182 23.37 -43.62 -0.41
CA PRO A 182 24.07 -44.54 0.46
C PRO A 182 25.39 -44.98 -0.18
N ARG A 183 26.44 -45.08 0.64
CA ARG A 183 27.78 -45.56 0.30
C ARG A 183 27.87 -47.08 0.28
#